data_AF-A0A368F306-F1
#
_entry.id   AF-A0A368F306-F1
#
_cell.length_a   1.000
_cell.length_b   1.000
_cell.length_c   1.000
_cell.angle_alpha   90.00
_cell.angle_beta   90.00
_cell.angle_gamma   90.00
#
_symmetry.space_group_name_H-M   'P 1'
#
loop_
_entity.id
_entity.type
_entity.pdbx_description
1 polymer ?
#
loop_
_entity_poly.entity_id
_entity_poly.type
_entity_poly.pdbx_seq_one_letter_code
_entity_poly.pdbx_strand_id
1 'polypeptide(L)'
;MHHPVHKSIRAVYSFYNVATTIPFKQLMNDALILAHKLGFDVFNALDLMQNASILEELKFGIGDGNLQYYVYNWRCPDMKPEQIGLVLQ
;
A
#
# COMPACT_ATOMS: atom_id res chain seq x y z
N MET A 1 3.69 -9.03 -20.19
CA MET A 1 3.67 -7.83 -21.06
C MET A 1 3.37 -8.11 -22.54
N HIS A 2 2.82 -9.28 -22.92
CA HIS A 2 2.44 -9.61 -24.31
C HIS A 2 0.95 -9.88 -24.46
N HIS A 3 0.11 -9.13 -23.74
CA HIS A 3 -1.33 -9.31 -23.83
C HIS A 3 -1.85 -8.64 -25.13
N PRO A 4 -2.72 -9.31 -25.92
CA PRO A 4 -3.11 -8.84 -27.25
C PRO A 4 -3.94 -7.54 -27.23
N VAL A 5 -4.71 -7.32 -26.15
CA VAL A 5 -5.60 -6.14 -25.99
C VAL A 5 -4.98 -5.05 -25.11
N HIS A 6 -4.67 -5.37 -23.84
CA HIS A 6 -4.10 -4.42 -22.88
C HIS A 6 -2.57 -4.33 -22.97
N LYS A 7 -2.03 -3.12 -23.18
CA LYS A 7 -0.58 -2.88 -23.34
C LYS A 7 0.09 -2.31 -22.08
N SER A 8 -0.68 -1.77 -21.16
CA SER A 8 -0.20 -1.12 -19.94
C SER A 8 -1.15 -1.39 -18.77
N ILE A 9 -0.64 -1.29 -17.55
CA ILE A 9 -1.42 -1.26 -16.32
C ILE A 9 -1.12 0.08 -15.63
N ARG A 10 -2.16 0.80 -15.26
CA ARG A 10 -2.09 2.03 -14.48
C ARG A 10 -2.21 1.67 -13.01
N ALA A 11 -1.07 1.60 -12.32
CA ALA A 11 -1.02 1.33 -10.90
C ALA A 11 -0.88 2.61 -10.07
N VAL A 12 -1.51 2.63 -8.89
CA VAL A 12 -1.25 3.60 -7.82
C VAL A 12 -0.60 2.86 -6.66
N TYR A 13 0.34 3.53 -5.99
CA TYR A 13 0.96 3.03 -4.77
C TYR A 13 0.61 3.96 -3.61
N SER A 14 0.04 3.39 -2.55
CA SER A 14 -0.27 4.09 -1.31
C SER A 14 1.02 4.61 -0.67
N PHE A 15 1.03 5.90 -0.36
CA PHE A 15 2.14 6.54 0.33
C PHE A 15 1.80 6.70 1.82
N TYR A 16 1.82 7.92 2.35
CA TYR A 16 1.41 8.21 3.73
C TYR A 16 -0.09 8.51 3.85
N ASN A 17 -0.71 7.97 4.90
CA ASN A 17 -2.11 8.22 5.21
C ASN A 17 -2.26 8.46 6.72
N VAL A 18 -2.91 9.55 7.11
CA VAL A 18 -3.09 9.94 8.51
C VAL A 18 -4.55 10.31 8.72
N ALA A 19 -5.24 9.57 9.58
CA ALA A 19 -6.64 9.81 9.93
C ALA A 19 -6.73 10.33 11.37
N THR A 20 -7.35 11.49 11.56
CA THR A 20 -7.49 12.12 12.89
C THR A 20 -8.95 12.32 13.32
N THR A 21 -9.84 12.59 12.37
CA THR A 21 -11.27 12.89 12.62
C THR A 21 -12.22 11.83 12.09
N ILE A 22 -11.74 10.92 11.25
CA ILE A 22 -12.53 9.83 10.65
C ILE A 22 -11.82 8.49 10.89
N PRO A 23 -12.53 7.36 10.85
CA PRO A 23 -11.90 6.04 10.90
C PRO A 23 -10.91 5.86 9.75
N PHE A 24 -9.75 5.25 10.03
CA PHE A 24 -8.70 5.02 9.04
C PHE A 24 -9.21 4.22 7.82
N LYS A 25 -10.07 3.23 8.05
CA LYS A 25 -10.74 2.47 6.99
C LYS A 25 -11.55 3.36 6.04
N GLN A 26 -12.25 4.36 6.57
CA GLN A 26 -13.05 5.28 5.73
C GLN A 26 -12.13 6.10 4.84
N LEU A 27 -11.04 6.66 5.40
CA LEU A 27 -10.03 7.40 4.63
C LEU A 27 -9.49 6.56 3.46
N MET A 28 -9.09 5.32 3.76
CA MET A 28 -8.51 4.43 2.75
C MET A 28 -9.54 3.99 1.70
N ASN A 29 -10.79 3.74 2.10
CA ASN A 29 -11.87 3.43 1.16
C ASN A 29 -12.13 4.59 0.17
N ASP A 30 -12.12 5.84 0.66
CA ASP A 30 -12.32 7.01 -0.19
C ASP A 30 -11.13 7.19 -1.17
N ALA A 31 -9.91 6.85 -0.75
CA ALA A 31 -8.74 6.82 -1.64
C ALA A 31 -8.89 5.79 -2.77
N LEU A 32 -9.42 4.59 -2.48
CA LEU A 32 -9.72 3.58 -3.50
C LEU A 32 -10.78 4.07 -4.49
N ILE A 33 -11.84 4.70 -4.01
CA ILE A 33 -12.88 5.31 -4.85
C ILE A 33 -12.27 6.38 -5.77
N LEU A 34 -11.37 7.22 -5.24
CA LEU A 34 -10.70 8.25 -6.02
C LEU A 34 -9.82 7.65 -7.12
N ALA A 35 -9.02 6.62 -6.80
CA ALA A 35 -8.18 5.94 -7.79
C ALA A 35 -9.02 5.32 -8.92
N HIS A 36 -10.15 4.69 -8.57
CA HIS A 36 -11.09 4.16 -9.57
C HIS A 36 -11.66 5.26 -10.46
N LYS A 37 -12.11 6.39 -9.89
CA LYS A 37 -12.63 7.54 -10.65
C LYS A 37 -11.60 8.16 -11.60
N LEU A 38 -10.32 8.10 -11.24
CA LEU A 38 -9.21 8.57 -12.08
C LEU A 38 -8.78 7.52 -13.14
N GLY A 39 -9.44 6.37 -13.19
CA GLY A 39 -9.23 5.32 -14.19
C GLY A 39 -7.96 4.50 -13.95
N PHE A 40 -7.53 4.34 -12.71
CA PHE A 40 -6.45 3.41 -12.37
C PHE A 40 -6.98 1.97 -12.27
N ASP A 41 -6.12 1.03 -12.64
CA ASP A 41 -6.47 -0.39 -12.77
C ASP A 41 -6.24 -1.14 -11.45
N VAL A 42 -5.27 -0.70 -10.65
CA VAL A 42 -4.88 -1.34 -9.39
C VAL A 42 -4.38 -0.31 -8.37
N PHE A 43 -4.66 -0.58 -7.10
CA PHE A 43 -4.17 0.20 -5.97
C PHE A 43 -3.33 -0.73 -5.07
N ASN A 44 -2.03 -0.45 -4.99
CA ASN A 44 -1.10 -1.23 -4.19
C ASN A 44 -0.85 -0.54 -2.85
N ALA A 45 -0.75 -1.31 -1.78
CA ALA A 45 -0.37 -0.82 -0.46
C ALA A 45 0.55 -1.85 0.21
N LEU A 46 1.51 -1.36 0.99
CA LEU A 46 2.35 -2.21 1.83
C LEU A 46 1.66 -2.43 3.19
N ASP A 47 1.98 -3.52 3.87
CA ASP A 47 1.52 -3.88 5.21
C ASP A 47 2.22 -3.10 6.35
N LEU A 48 2.73 -1.91 6.04
CA LEU A 48 3.42 -1.05 6.98
C LEU A 48 2.44 -0.31 7.91
N MET A 49 2.96 0.12 9.07
CA MET A 49 2.22 0.95 10.03
C MET A 49 0.85 0.32 10.39
N GLN A 50 -0.25 1.05 10.22
CA GLN A 50 -1.61 0.58 10.52
C GLN A 50 -2.32 -0.07 9.32
N ASN A 51 -1.67 -0.20 8.16
CA ASN A 51 -2.32 -0.67 6.93
C ASN A 51 -2.89 -2.09 7.10
N ALA A 52 -2.17 -2.98 7.78
CA ALA A 52 -2.61 -4.37 7.98
C ALA A 52 -4.05 -4.48 8.52
N SER A 53 -4.47 -3.55 9.38
CA SER A 53 -5.82 -3.52 9.97
C SER A 53 -6.96 -3.27 8.97
N ILE A 54 -6.67 -2.74 7.78
CA ILE A 54 -7.68 -2.40 6.78
C ILE A 54 -7.58 -3.22 5.49
N LEU A 55 -6.49 -3.97 5.29
CA LEU A 55 -6.22 -4.65 4.02
C LEU A 55 -7.29 -5.69 3.69
N GLU A 56 -7.57 -6.61 4.61
CA GLU A 56 -8.58 -7.66 4.41
C GLU A 56 -9.98 -7.07 4.23
N GLU A 57 -10.37 -6.13 5.09
CA GLU A 57 -11.69 -5.50 5.06
C GLU A 57 -11.95 -4.68 3.79
N LEU A 58 -10.91 -4.10 3.19
CA LEU A 58 -10.96 -3.38 1.92
C LEU A 58 -10.61 -4.26 0.72
N LYS A 59 -10.56 -5.59 0.91
CA LYS A 59 -10.38 -6.59 -0.15
C LYS A 59 -9.04 -6.50 -0.89
N PHE A 60 -8.00 -6.03 -0.21
CA PHE A 60 -6.64 -6.18 -0.72
C PHE A 60 -6.27 -7.67 -0.75
N GLY A 61 -5.68 -8.11 -1.86
CA GLY A 61 -5.05 -9.42 -1.98
C GLY A 61 -3.56 -9.33 -1.66
N ILE A 62 -3.01 -10.38 -1.06
CA ILE A 62 -1.57 -10.50 -0.85
C ILE A 62 -0.90 -10.70 -2.21
N GLY A 63 0.12 -9.88 -2.50
CA GLY A 63 0.93 -10.02 -3.71
C GLY A 63 1.92 -11.19 -3.62
N ASP A 64 2.65 -11.43 -4.70
CA ASP A 64 3.71 -12.45 -4.77
C ASP A 64 5.10 -11.92 -4.35
N GLY A 65 5.26 -10.60 -4.27
CA GLY A 65 6.50 -9.93 -3.89
C GLY A 65 6.53 -9.50 -2.42
N ASN A 66 7.72 -9.57 -1.81
CA ASN A 66 7.99 -8.99 -0.49
C ASN A 66 8.98 -7.84 -0.62
N LEU A 67 8.74 -6.74 0.11
CA LEU A 67 9.68 -5.63 0.22
C LEU A 67 10.46 -5.73 1.54
N GLN A 68 11.79 -5.69 1.46
CA GLN A 68 12.67 -5.83 2.61
C GLN A 68 13.42 -4.51 2.88
N TYR A 69 13.50 -4.12 4.16
CA TYR A 69 14.16 -2.88 4.59
C TYR A 69 15.56 -3.17 5.10
N TYR A 70 16.54 -2.40 4.62
CA TYR A 70 17.94 -2.52 5.01
C TYR A 70 18.48 -1.17 5.45
N VAL A 71 19.39 -1.19 6.42
CA VAL A 71 20.13 0.00 6.86
C VAL A 71 21.62 -0.29 6.73
N TYR A 72 22.37 0.66 6.16
CA TYR A 72 23.81 0.55 6.00
C TYR A 72 24.54 1.20 7.16
N ASN A 73 25.56 0.52 7.71
CA ASN A 73 26.40 1.02 8.80
C ASN A 73 25.62 1.45 10.07
N TRP A 74 24.50 0.78 10.34
CA TRP A 74 23.70 1.00 11.55
C TRP A 74 23.20 -0.33 12.10
N ARG A 75 23.27 -0.49 13.42
CA ARG A 75 22.73 -1.68 14.11
C ARG A 75 21.40 -1.32 14.75
N CYS A 76 20.38 -2.15 14.53
CA CYS A 76 19.08 -2.01 15.17
C CYS A 76 18.52 -3.39 15.58
N PRO A 77 17.57 -3.44 16.52
CA PRO A 77 16.76 -4.64 16.75
C PRO A 77 15.91 -4.99 15.53
N ASP A 78 15.37 -6.21 15.53
CA ASP A 78 14.35 -6.63 14.58
C ASP A 78 13.08 -5.78 14.75
N MET A 79 12.47 -5.41 13.64
CA MET A 79 11.25 -4.61 13.60
C MET A 79 10.20 -5.33 12.75
N LYS A 80 8.97 -5.35 13.23
CA LYS A 80 7.81 -5.82 12.46
C LYS A 80 7.35 -4.75 11.47
N PRO A 81 6.63 -5.10 10.38
CA PRO A 81 6.13 -4.14 9.40
C PRO A 81 5.35 -2.96 10.02
N GLU A 82 4.59 -3.20 11.08
CA GLU A 82 3.78 -2.17 11.75
C GLU A 82 4.64 -1.10 12.46
N GLN A 83 5.92 -1.39 12.68
CA GLN A 83 6.89 -0.49 13.32
C GLN A 83 7.68 0.33 12.29
N ILE A 84 7.52 0.04 10.99
CA ILE A 84 8.23 0.71 9.91
C ILE A 84 7.36 1.87 9.39
N GLY A 85 7.88 3.10 9.49
CA GLY A 85 7.23 4.33 9.02
C GLY A 85 7.83 4.92 7.74
N LEU A 86 8.75 4.22 7.08
CA LEU A 86 9.36 4.66 5.83
C LEU A 86 8.66 3.97 4.66
N VAL A 87 8.04 4.72 3.75
CA VAL A 87 7.49 4.16 2.50
C VAL A 87 8.51 4.41 1.38
N LEU A 88 9.02 3.34 0.78
CA LEU A 88 9.96 3.42 -0.35
C LEU A 88 9.21 3.56 -1.68
N GLN A 89 9.81 4.28 -2.63
CA GLN A 89 9.36 4.40 -4.02
C GLN A 89 9.88 3.26 -4.89
#